data_AF-A0A9E2CL34-F1
#
_entry.id   AF-A0A9E2CL34-F1
#
_cell.length_a   1.000
_cell.length_b   1.000
_cell.length_c   1.000
_cell.angle_alpha   90.00
_cell.angle_beta   90.00
_cell.angle_gamma   90.00
#
_symmetry.space_group_name_H-M   'P 1'
#
loop_
_entity.id
_entity.type
_entity.pdbx_description
1 polymer ?
#
loop_
_entity_poly.entity_id
_entity_poly.type
_entity_poly.pdbx_seq_one_letter_code
_entity_poly.pdbx_strand_id
1 'polypeptide(L)' 'LAEAERLLRTTRRQRGAGAPSCLWLLTDGRTLEQPAAPAAAMHVVIVDFDDPLRPVGRCAAWAARWQAEHRMPEPLSS' A
#
# COMPACT_ATOMS: atom_id res chain seq x y z
N LEU A 1 3.13 -1.43 -8.72
CA LEU A 1 1.68 -1.30 -8.41
C LEU A 1 0.76 -1.69 -9.57
N ALA A 2 1.16 -1.49 -10.83
CA ALA A 2 0.36 -1.93 -11.99
C ALA A 2 -0.04 -3.41 -11.94
N GLU A 3 0.87 -4.30 -11.53
CA GLU A 3 0.56 -5.73 -11.42
C GLU A 3 -0.44 -6.04 -10.30
N ALA A 4 -0.34 -5.34 -9.16
CA ALA A 4 -1.33 -5.46 -8.08
C ALA A 4 -2.72 -5.03 -8.56
N GLU A 5 -2.83 -3.92 -9.29
CA GLU A 5 -4.08 -3.48 -9.92
C GLU A 5 -4.63 -4.53 -10.90
N ARG A 6 -3.76 -5.13 -11.73
CA ARG A 6 -4.15 -6.19 -12.68
C ARG A 6 -4.74 -7.39 -11.94
N LEU A 7 -4.10 -7.83 -10.86
CA LEU A 7 -4.56 -8.94 -10.03
C LEU A 7 -5.91 -8.62 -9.38
N LEU A 8 -6.01 -7.46 -8.72
CA LEU A 8 -7.22 -7.01 -8.04
C LEU A 8 -8.41 -6.89 -9.00
N ARG A 9 -8.22 -6.33 -10.21
CA ARG A 9 -9.27 -6.27 -11.24
C ARG A 9 -9.70 -7.65 -11.71
N THR A 10 -8.76 -8.58 -11.86
CA THR A 10 -9.06 -9.96 -12.28
C THR A 10 -9.88 -10.67 -11.22
N THR A 11 -9.48 -10.58 -9.94
CA THR A 11 -10.23 -11.16 -8.82
C THR A 11 -11.61 -10.53 -8.67
N ARG A 12 -11.73 -9.21 -8.80
CA ARG A 12 -13.02 -8.50 -8.73
C ARG A 12 -14.00 -8.96 -9.81
N ARG A 13 -13.53 -9.24 -11.03
CA ARG A 13 -14.37 -9.79 -12.11
C ARG A 13 -14.86 -11.21 -11.79
N GLN A 14 -14.03 -12.02 -11.15
CA GLN A 14 -14.35 -13.42 -10.83
C GLN A 14 -15.25 -13.56 -9.59
N ARG A 15 -15.04 -12.72 -8.58
CA ARG A 15 -15.71 -12.83 -7.27
C ARG A 15 -16.82 -11.81 -7.03
N GLY A 16 -17.00 -10.86 -7.95
CA GLY A 16 -17.97 -9.77 -7.85
C GLY A 16 -17.41 -8.51 -7.18
N ALA A 17 -18.10 -7.39 -7.37
CA ALA A 17 -17.62 -6.06 -6.97
C ALA A 17 -17.52 -5.83 -5.45
N GLY A 18 -18.23 -6.63 -4.65
CA GLY A 18 -18.20 -6.55 -3.18
C GLY A 18 -17.26 -7.56 -2.51
N ALA A 19 -16.50 -8.35 -3.29
CA ALA A 19 -15.57 -9.30 -2.70
C ALA A 19 -14.42 -8.57 -2.00
N PRO A 20 -14.11 -8.90 -0.73
CA PRO A 20 -13.08 -8.21 0.02
C PRO A 20 -11.71 -8.39 -0.64
N SER A 21 -10.97 -7.29 -0.75
CA SER A 21 -9.61 -7.27 -1.28
C SER A 21 -8.74 -6.30 -0.48
N CYS A 22 -7.50 -6.69 -0.18
CA CYS A 22 -6.56 -5.88 0.56
C CYS A 22 -5.21 -5.83 -0.17
N LEU A 23 -4.63 -4.64 -0.26
CA LEU A 23 -3.26 -4.43 -0.71
C LEU A 23 -2.38 -4.08 0.49
N TRP A 24 -1.32 -4.85 0.70
CA TRP A 24 -0.24 -4.50 1.61
C TRP A 24 0.96 -4.01 0.80
N LEU A 25 1.32 -2.74 0.96
CA LEU A 25 2.50 -2.14 0.35
C LEU A 25 3.58 -1.97 1.42
N LEU A 26 4.67 -2.72 1.29
CA LEU A 26 5.84 -2.60 2.15
C LEU A 26 6.88 -1.78 1.39
N THR A 27 7.27 -0.62 1.94
CA THR A 27 8.19 0.29 1.24
C THR A 27 8.85 1.26 2.21
N ASP A 28 10.05 1.73 1.85
CA ASP A 28 10.75 2.85 2.48
C ASP A 28 10.43 4.20 1.81
N GLY A 29 9.54 4.20 0.80
CA GLY A 29 9.13 5.41 0.07
C GLY A 29 10.21 6.03 -0.80
N ARG A 30 11.38 5.39 -0.98
CA ARG A 30 12.54 6.02 -1.66
C ARG A 30 12.46 6.03 -3.18
N THR A 31 11.43 5.42 -3.78
CA THR A 31 11.21 5.54 -5.24
C THR A 31 10.85 6.97 -5.64
N LEU A 32 11.32 7.40 -6.81
CA LEU A 32 10.99 8.69 -7.43
C LEU A 32 9.62 8.66 -8.12
N GLU A 33 9.07 7.46 -8.34
CA GLU A 33 7.72 7.31 -8.87
C GLU A 33 6.68 7.85 -7.87
N GLN A 34 5.64 8.48 -8.39
CA GLN A 34 4.48 8.92 -7.62
C GLN A 34 3.26 8.08 -7.98
N PRO A 35 3.16 6.83 -7.49
CA PRO A 35 2.07 5.97 -7.89
C PRO A 35 0.72 6.46 -7.36
N ALA A 36 -0.35 6.09 -8.07
CA ALA A 36 -1.70 6.16 -7.55
C ALA A 36 -2.04 4.88 -6.75
N ALA A 37 -2.99 4.96 -5.84
CA ALA A 37 -3.57 3.79 -5.20
C ALA A 37 -4.22 2.89 -6.26
N PRO A 38 -4.03 1.56 -6.20
CA PRO A 38 -4.80 0.64 -7.03
C PRO A 38 -6.31 0.80 -6.81
N ALA A 39 -7.05 1.18 -7.86
CA ALA A 39 -8.48 1.47 -7.81
C ALA A 39 -9.34 0.23 -7.49
N ALA A 40 -8.81 -0.97 -7.70
CA ALA A 40 -9.51 -2.22 -7.40
C ALA A 40 -9.27 -2.76 -5.98
N ALA A 41 -8.44 -2.09 -5.16
CA ALA A 41 -8.26 -2.42 -3.75
C ALA A 41 -9.42 -1.87 -2.92
N MET A 42 -10.04 -2.71 -2.08
CA MET A 42 -11.04 -2.24 -1.11
C MET A 42 -10.40 -1.69 0.16
N HIS A 43 -9.27 -2.28 0.57
CA HIS A 43 -8.45 -1.80 1.68
C HIS A 43 -6.99 -1.70 1.25
N VAL A 44 -6.29 -0.68 1.74
CA VAL A 44 -4.86 -0.49 1.47
C VAL A 44 -4.15 -0.25 2.79
N VAL A 45 -3.06 -0.99 2.99
CA VAL A 45 -2.15 -0.83 4.12
C VAL A 45 -0.77 -0.48 3.56
N ILE A 46 -0.19 0.62 4.02
CA ILE A 46 1.20 0.99 3.76
C ILE A 46 1.99 0.70 5.03
N VAL A 47 2.93 -0.24 4.93
CA VAL A 47 3.90 -0.54 5.97
C VAL A 47 5.15 0.27 5.69
N ASP A 48 5.47 1.16 6.62
CA ASP A 48 6.49 2.18 6.49
C ASP A 48 7.85 1.71 6.99
N PHE A 49 8.75 1.42 6.05
CA PHE A 49 10.14 1.07 6.30
C PHE A 49 11.08 2.27 6.07
N ASP A 50 10.57 3.51 6.11
CA ASP A 50 11.41 4.70 6.01
C ASP A 50 12.44 4.71 7.16
N ASP A 51 13.61 5.29 6.87
CA ASP A 51 14.71 5.32 7.83
C ASP A 51 14.38 6.35 8.92
N PRO A 52 14.21 5.97 10.20
CA PRO A 52 13.89 6.91 11.27
C PRO A 52 15.00 7.94 11.50
N LEU A 53 16.24 7.66 11.10
CA LEU A 53 17.36 8.60 11.20
C LEU A 53 17.41 9.59 10.02
N ARG A 54 16.78 9.24 8.89
CA ARG A 54 16.77 10.05 7.65
C ARG A 54 15.41 9.93 6.95
N PRO A 55 14.34 10.48 7.55
CA PRO A 55 13.00 10.29 7.05
C PRO A 55 12.80 11.04 5.73
N VAL A 56 12.24 10.34 4.75
CA VAL A 56 11.75 10.89 3.49
C VAL A 56 10.27 11.31 3.64
N GLY A 57 9.52 10.67 4.53
CA GLY A 57 8.13 11.00 4.86
C GLY A 57 7.10 10.64 3.79
N ARG A 58 7.52 9.98 2.70
CA ARG A 58 6.65 9.65 1.55
C ARG A 58 5.61 8.59 1.87
N CYS A 59 5.94 7.61 2.72
CA CYS A 59 4.99 6.56 3.12
C CYS A 59 3.75 7.17 3.81
N ALA A 60 3.97 8.04 4.80
CA ALA A 60 2.91 8.78 5.47
C ALA A 60 2.11 9.65 4.49
N ALA A 61 2.79 10.37 3.59
CA ALA A 61 2.14 11.20 2.57
C ALA A 61 1.27 10.39 1.60
N TRP A 62 1.74 9.22 1.18
CA TRP A 62 0.95 8.30 0.34
C TRP A 62 -0.23 7.72 1.10
N ALA A 63 -0.06 7.35 2.37
CA ALA A 63 -1.16 6.82 3.17
C ALA A 63 -2.29 7.84 3.30
N ALA A 64 -1.96 9.09 3.60
CA ALA A 64 -2.94 10.19 3.65
C ALA A 64 -3.63 10.40 2.29
N ARG A 65 -2.86 10.47 1.20
CA ARG A 65 -3.40 10.68 -0.16
C ARG A 65 -4.29 9.53 -0.63
N TRP A 66 -3.96 8.30 -0.24
CA TRP A 66 -4.68 7.09 -0.66
C TRP A 66 -5.82 6.72 0.28
N GLN A 67 -5.98 7.43 1.41
CA GLN A 67 -6.87 7.01 2.50
C GLN A 67 -6.54 5.58 2.96
N ALA A 68 -5.25 5.26 2.99
CA ALA A 68 -4.73 3.96 3.38
C ALA A 68 -4.38 3.96 4.86
N GLU A 69 -4.39 2.76 5.44
CA GLU A 69 -3.86 2.52 6.77
C GLU A 69 -2.33 2.65 6.76
N HIS A 70 -1.78 3.43 7.69
CA HIS A 70 -0.34 3.61 7.85
C HIS A 70 0.14 2.80 9.06
N ARG A 71 1.05 1.86 8.82
CA ARG A 71 1.59 0.96 9.85
C ARG A 71 3.11 1.08 9.89
N MET A 72 3.67 1.06 11.09
CA MET A 72 5.10 0.78 11.27
C MET A 72 5.31 -0.74 11.29
N PRO A 73 6.43 -1.26 10.79
CA PRO A 73 6.78 -2.67 10.95
C PRO A 73 6.94 -2.98 12.43
N GLU A 74 6.36 -4.10 12.86
CA GLU A 74 6.60 -4.60 14.20
C GLU A 74 8.03 -5.14 14.29
N PRO A 75 8.83 -4.75 15.29
CA PRO A 75 10.16 -5.32 15.48
C PRO A 75 10.02 -6.82 15.73
N LEU A 76 10.89 -7.62 15.12
CA LEU A 76 10.95 -9.06 15.40
C LEU A 76 11.35 -9.24 16.86
N SER A 77 10.42 -9.72 17.68
CA SER A 77 10.71 -10.15 19.05
C SER A 77 11.68 -11.33 19.00
N SER A 78 12.89 -11.12 19.53
CA SER A 78 13.94 -12.15 19.67
C SER A 78 13.59 -13.22 20.69
#